data_AF-A0A3D1S1N4-F1
#
_entry.id   AF-A0A3D1S1N4-F1
#
_cell.length_a   1.000
_cell.length_b   1.000
_cell.length_c   1.000
_cell.angle_alpha   90.00
_cell.angle_beta   90.00
_cell.angle_gamma   90.00
#
_symmetry.space_group_name_H-M   'P 1'
#
loop_
_entity.id
_entity.type
_entity.pdbx_description
1 polymer ?
#
loop_
_entity_poly.entity_id
_entity_poly.type
_entity_poly.pdbx_seq_one_letter_code
_entity_poly.pdbx_strand_id
1 'polypeptide(L)' 'MNPRRKQRLITVGVIGGMVAGAISLMLFALNDNIDLFYTPSEIIDGKGKAAVKPQVGQRLRIGGMV' A
#
# COMPACT_ATOMS: atom_id res chain seq x y z
N MET A 1 29.69 0.29 28.70
CA MET A 1 29.45 0.75 27.32
C MET A 1 29.79 2.24 27.24
N ASN A 2 30.65 2.64 26.31
CA ASN A 2 31.05 4.05 26.19
C ASN A 2 29.81 4.90 25.78
N PRO A 3 29.38 5.91 26.56
CA PRO A 3 28.13 6.64 26.35
C PRO A 3 27.97 7.19 24.93
N ARG A 4 29.08 7.69 24.35
CA ARG A 4 29.14 8.18 22.97
C ARG A 4 28.82 7.11 21.92
N ARG A 5 29.21 5.85 22.17
CA ARG A 5 29.01 4.73 21.24
C ARG A 5 27.57 4.23 21.29
N LYS A 6 26.93 4.25 22.47
CA LYS A 6 25.51 3.94 22.67
C LYS A 6 24.62 4.96 21.95
N GLN A 7 24.94 6.25 22.07
CA GLN A 7 24.17 7.32 21.44
C GLN A 7 24.19 7.22 19.91
N ARG A 8 25.37 6.97 19.31
CA ARG A 8 25.49 6.76 17.86
C ARG A 8 24.70 5.54 17.37
N LEU A 9 24.75 4.44 18.11
CA LEU A 9 23.98 3.22 17.78
C LEU A 9 22.47 3.48 17.77
N ILE A 10 21.96 4.21 18.76
CA ILE A 10 20.53 4.57 18.83
C ILE A 10 20.16 5.47 17.64
N THR A 11 20.96 6.51 17.35
CA THR A 11 20.68 7.41 16.21
C THR A 11 20.64 6.67 14.88
N VAL A 12 21.63 5.81 14.61
CA VAL A 12 21.66 5.00 13.37
C VAL A 12 20.50 4.01 13.33
N GLY A 13 20.14 3.39 14.46
CA GLY A 13 18.99 2.48 14.54
C GLY A 13 17.67 3.17 14.25
N VAL A 14 17.45 4.38 14.77
CA VAL A 14 16.23 5.17 14.51
C VAL A 14 16.16 5.58 13.05
N ILE A 15 17.26 6.07 12.47
CA ILE A 15 17.31 6.45 11.05
C ILE A 15 17.03 5.23 10.16
N GLY A 16 17.69 4.10 10.43
CA GLY A 16 17.45 2.85 9.70
C GLY A 16 16.01 2.38 9.81
N GLY A 17 15.42 2.48 11.01
CA GLY A 17 14.00 2.15 11.24
C GLY A 17 13.05 3.05 10.47
N MET A 18 13.30 4.36 10.40
CA MET A 18 12.49 5.28 9.60
C MET A 18 12.56 4.98 8.11
N VAL A 19 13.76 4.72 7.58
CA VAL A 19 13.96 4.39 6.16
C VAL A 19 13.25 3.07 5.82
N ALA A 20 13.42 2.03 6.65
CA ALA A 20 12.73 0.76 6.46
C ALA A 20 11.21 0.93 6.51
N GLY A 21 10.69 1.73 7.46
CA GLY A 21 9.27 2.05 7.56
C GLY A 21 8.72 2.75 6.30
N ALA A 22 9.44 3.74 5.77
CA ALA A 22 9.05 4.44 4.55
C ALA A 22 9.00 3.49 3.34
N ILE A 23 10.00 2.62 3.18
CA ILE A 23 10.05 1.63 2.09
C ILE A 23 8.87 0.65 2.22
N SER A 24 8.60 0.14 3.42
CA SER A 24 7.47 -0.76 3.66
C SER A 24 6.13 -0.11 3.31
N LEU A 25 5.93 1.15 3.71
CA LEU A 25 4.71 1.89 3.37
C LEU A 25 4.59 2.13 1.86
N MET A 26 5.70 2.44 1.18
CA MET A 26 5.72 2.60 -0.28
C MET A 26 5.35 1.30 -0.99
N LEU A 27 5.94 0.17 -0.59
CA LEU A 27 5.64 -1.15 -1.16
C LEU A 27 4.19 -1.56 -0.88
N PHE A 28 3.69 -1.28 0.32
CA PHE A 28 2.29 -1.50 0.67
C PHE A 28 1.35 -0.69 -0.23
N ALA A 29 1.62 0.60 -0.42
CA ALA A 29 0.83 1.47 -1.29
C ALA A 29 0.90 1.07 -2.77
N LEU A 30 2.03 0.52 -3.23
CA LEU A 30 2.15 -0.02 -4.59
C LEU A 30 1.34 -1.30 -4.78
N ASN A 31 1.22 -2.13 -3.73
CA ASN A 31 0.38 -3.33 -3.75
C ASN A 31 -1.12 -3.00 -3.68
N ASP A 32 -1.49 -1.92 -3.00
CA ASP A 32 -2.84 -1.36 -3.07
C ASP A 32 -3.06 -0.73 -4.46
N ASN A 33 -3.57 -1.54 -5.40
CA ASN A 33 -4.02 -1.21 -6.76
C ASN A 33 -4.19 0.31 -7.02
N ILE A 34 -3.12 0.99 -7.43
CA ILE A 34 -3.14 2.40 -7.87
C ILE A 34 -4.01 2.56 -9.13
N ASP A 35 -4.18 1.47 -9.87
CA ASP A 35 -5.04 1.38 -11.03
C ASP A 35 -6.42 0.81 -10.63
N LEU A 36 -7.36 1.72 -10.41
CA LEU A 36 -8.79 1.48 -10.19
C LEU A 36 -9.51 0.91 -11.44
N PHE A 37 -8.86 0.01 -12.18
CA PHE A 37 -9.52 -0.75 -13.22
C PHE A 37 -10.33 -1.86 -12.57
N TYR A 38 -11.64 -1.84 -12.80
CA TYR A 38 -12.57 -2.92 -12.48
C TYR A 38 -12.94 -3.60 -13.79
N THR A 39 -12.92 -4.92 -13.82
CA THR A 39 -13.58 -5.66 -14.90
C THR A 39 -15.10 -5.67 -14.69
N PRO A 40 -15.92 -5.84 -15.74
CA PRO A 40 -17.37 -5.86 -15.61
C PRO A 40 -17.88 -6.89 -14.59
N SER A 41 -17.24 -8.07 -14.50
CA SER A 41 -17.58 -9.10 -13.51
C SER A 41 -17.24 -8.67 -12.08
N GLU A 42 -16.10 -8.01 -11.87
CA GLU A 42 -15.67 -7.54 -10.54
C GLU A 42 -16.54 -6.40 -9.97
N ILE A 43 -17.32 -5.70 -10.79
CA ILE A 43 -18.29 -4.72 -10.31
C ILE A 43 -19.48 -5.41 -9.64
N ILE A 44 -19.89 -6.57 -10.16
CA ILE A 44 -21.06 -7.32 -9.70
C ILE A 44 -20.67 -8.24 -8.54
N ASP A 45 -19.58 -8.99 -8.73
CA ASP A 45 -19.10 -10.01 -7.78
C ASP A 45 -18.19 -9.42 -6.68
N GLY A 46 -17.68 -8.21 -6.88
CA GLY A 46 -16.77 -7.51 -5.97
C GLY A 46 -15.30 -7.75 -6.32
N LYS A 47 -14.43 -6.76 -6.03
CA LYS A 47 -13.00 -6.82 -6.38
C LYS A 47 -12.19 -7.54 -5.30
N GLY A 48 -11.31 -8.45 -5.73
CA GLY A 48 -10.36 -9.18 -4.88
C GLY A 48 -10.98 -10.21 -3.94
N LYS A 49 -10.16 -10.79 -3.06
CA LYS A 49 -10.55 -11.87 -2.12
C LYS A 49 -11.62 -11.49 -1.09
N ALA A 50 -11.83 -10.18 -0.90
CA ALA A 50 -12.79 -9.64 0.05
C ALA A 50 -14.14 -9.23 -0.58
N ALA A 51 -14.32 -9.46 -1.90
CA ALA A 51 -15.56 -9.15 -2.63
C ALA A 51 -16.06 -7.71 -2.37
N VAL A 52 -15.13 -6.75 -2.34
CA VAL A 52 -15.47 -5.35 -2.04
C VAL A 52 -16.22 -4.77 -3.23
N LYS A 53 -17.51 -4.48 -3.02
CA LYS A 53 -18.36 -3.84 -4.02
C LYS A 53 -18.08 -2.33 -4.07
N PRO A 54 -18.02 -1.74 -5.28
CA PRO A 54 -17.86 -0.30 -5.42
C PRO A 54 -19.10 0.44 -4.87
N GLN A 55 -18.89 1.62 -4.29
CA GLN A 55 -19.98 2.46 -3.80
C GLN A 55 -20.63 3.27 -4.93
N VAL A 56 -21.95 3.45 -4.83
CA VAL A 56 -22.73 4.26 -5.78
C VAL A 56 -22.24 5.71 -5.71
N GLY A 57 -21.72 6.24 -6.82
CA GLY A 57 -21.16 7.59 -6.92
C GLY A 57 -19.63 7.67 -7.01
N GLN A 58 -18.92 6.54 -6.88
CA GLN A 58 -17.47 6.49 -7.03
C GLN A 58 -17.07 6.54 -8.52
N ARG A 59 -16.07 7.37 -8.87
CA ARG A 59 -15.48 7.37 -10.22
C ARG A 59 -14.60 6.13 -10.36
N LEU A 60 -15.02 5.20 -11.21
CA LEU A 60 -14.32 3.93 -11.48
C LEU A 60 -13.83 3.91 -12.92
N ARG A 61 -12.68 3.30 -13.16
CA ARG A 61 -12.23 3.00 -14.53
C ARG A 61 -12.62 1.56 -14.82
N ILE A 62 -13.27 1.32 -15.96
CA ILE A 62 -13.73 -0.01 -16.34
C ILE A 62 -12.96 -0.43 -17.59
N GLY A 63 -12.32 -1.59 -17.54
CA GLY A 63 -11.58 -2.16 -18.67
C GLY A 63 -12.07 -3.57 -18.96
N GLY A 64 -12.35 -3.88 -20.23
CA GLY A 64 -12.80 -5.19 -20.69
C GLY A 64 -12.72 -5.31 -22.21
N MET A 65 -12.73 -6.54 -22.72
CA MET A 65 -12.92 -6.80 -24.15
C MET A 65 -14.37 -6.48 -24.53
N VAL A 66 -14.54 -5.78 -25.67
CA VAL A 66 -15.84 -5.52 -26.32
C VAL A 66 -16.35 -6.74 -27.06
#